data_AF-A0A2M7JDU2-F1
#
_entry.id   AF-A0A2M7JDU2-F1
#
_cell.length_a   1.000
_cell.length_b   1.000
_cell.length_c   1.000
_cell.angle_alpha   90.00
_cell.angle_beta   90.00
_cell.angle_gamma   90.00
#
_symmetry.space_group_name_H-M   'P 1'
#
loop_
_entity.id
_entity.type
_entity.pdbx_description
1 polymer ?
#
loop_
_entity_poly.entity_id
_entity_poly.type
_entity_poly.pdbx_seq_one_letter_code
_entity_poly.pdbx_strand_id
1 'polypeptide(L)'
;MLDPTLEIIPLVQPLVSSVVEKRLAPSKIFNDVLKLTTEFGSLIKTLPQEIDLLLKKLQSGRLKIEFEHQGLGDLIKEFDQVSNRLSFAMIVAATIIASSLMVQANIGPFVLGLPLLGLIGFIISGVLGMFLLVLIIISGRF
;
A
#
# COMPACT_ATOMS: atom_id res chain seq x y z
N MET A 1 15.65 -40.72 -17.24
CA MET A 1 14.38 -40.98 -17.92
C MET A 1 13.68 -42.06 -17.12
N LEU A 2 12.58 -41.71 -16.45
CA LEU A 2 11.79 -42.65 -15.64
C LEU A 2 11.00 -43.56 -16.58
N ASP A 3 11.09 -44.85 -16.34
CA ASP A 3 10.58 -45.94 -17.18
C ASP A 3 9.03 -45.88 -17.29
N PRO A 4 8.41 -45.87 -18.49
CA PRO A 4 6.97 -45.60 -18.66
C PRO A 4 6.05 -46.80 -18.38
N THR A 5 6.60 -47.95 -18.02
CA THR A 5 5.87 -49.24 -17.90
C THR A 5 6.02 -49.91 -16.54
N LEU A 6 6.34 -49.15 -15.49
CA LEU A 6 6.21 -49.69 -14.13
C LEU A 6 4.72 -49.67 -13.75
N GLU A 7 4.04 -50.80 -13.98
CA GLU A 7 2.69 -51.06 -13.47
C GLU A 7 2.75 -51.11 -11.93
N ILE A 8 2.76 -49.94 -11.27
CA ILE A 8 2.71 -49.85 -9.80
C ILE A 8 1.31 -50.24 -9.25
N ILE A 9 0.30 -50.24 -10.12
CA ILE A 9 -1.11 -50.45 -9.77
C ILE A 9 -1.39 -51.82 -9.10
N PRO A 10 -0.90 -52.97 -9.59
CA PRO A 10 -1.21 -54.27 -9.00
C PRO A 10 -0.56 -54.48 -7.62
N LEU A 11 0.59 -53.83 -7.36
CA LEU A 11 1.34 -53.97 -6.10
C LEU A 11 0.74 -53.12 -4.97
N VAL A 12 0.09 -52.00 -5.33
CA VAL A 12 -0.54 -51.07 -4.39
C VAL A 12 -1.97 -51.50 -4.03
N GLN A 13 -2.65 -52.24 -4.92
CA GLN A 13 -4.02 -52.72 -4.73
C GLN A 13 -4.29 -53.48 -3.40
N PRO A 14 -3.45 -54.44 -2.96
CA PRO A 14 -3.64 -55.12 -1.66
C PRO A 14 -3.35 -54.22 -0.45
N LEU A 15 -2.49 -53.21 -0.62
CA LEU A 15 -2.16 -52.25 0.44
C LEU A 15 -3.30 -51.24 0.63
N VAL A 16 -3.93 -50.81 -0.46
CA VAL A 16 -5.09 -49.90 -0.41
C VAL A 16 -6.32 -50.60 0.16
N SER A 17 -6.59 -51.84 -0.25
CA SER A 17 -7.76 -52.60 0.24
C SER A 17 -7.70 -52.90 1.74
N SER A 18 -6.54 -53.30 2.26
CA SER A 18 -6.35 -53.53 3.71
C SER A 18 -6.41 -52.24 4.55
N VAL A 19 -6.06 -51.08 3.97
CA VAL A 19 -6.21 -49.77 4.63
C VAL A 19 -7.66 -49.29 4.59
N VAL A 20 -8.39 -49.54 3.49
CA VAL A 20 -9.80 -49.19 3.33
C VAL A 20 -10.67 -50.01 4.30
N GLU A 21 -10.44 -51.32 4.43
CA GLU A 21 -11.13 -52.16 5.42
C GLU A 21 -10.89 -51.69 6.87
N LYS A 22 -9.64 -51.34 7.21
CA LYS A 22 -9.32 -50.82 8.55
C LYS A 22 -9.91 -49.44 8.81
N ARG A 23 -10.15 -48.63 7.77
CA ARG A 23 -10.82 -47.32 7.91
C ARG A 23 -12.34 -47.43 7.95
N LEU A 24 -12.93 -48.43 7.31
CA LEU A 24 -14.37 -48.72 7.31
C LEU A 24 -14.81 -49.65 8.45
N ALA A 25 -13.88 -50.09 9.31
CA ALA A 25 -14.18 -50.93 10.45
C ALA A 25 -15.23 -50.24 11.37
N PRO A 26 -16.28 -50.96 11.82
CA PRO A 26 -17.36 -50.38 12.63
C PRO A 26 -16.87 -49.68 13.91
N SER A 27 -15.79 -50.21 14.51
CA SER A 27 -15.15 -49.65 15.70
C SER A 27 -14.45 -48.32 15.43
N LYS A 28 -13.89 -48.12 14.23
CA LYS A 28 -13.29 -46.86 13.79
C LYS A 28 -14.36 -45.80 13.57
N ILE A 29 -15.43 -46.15 12.86
CA ILE A 29 -16.57 -45.25 12.62
C ILE A 29 -17.20 -44.79 13.93
N PHE A 30 -17.42 -45.70 14.89
CA PHE A 30 -17.99 -45.35 16.19
C PHE A 30 -17.09 -44.40 16.99
N ASN A 31 -15.78 -44.67 17.02
CA ASN A 31 -14.82 -43.80 17.71
C ASN A 31 -14.72 -42.42 17.02
N ASP A 32 -14.79 -42.37 15.69
CA ASP A 32 -14.78 -41.13 14.93
C ASP A 32 -16.04 -40.29 15.21
N VAL A 33 -17.22 -40.93 15.28
CA VAL A 33 -18.49 -40.26 15.68
C VAL A 33 -18.44 -39.76 17.13
N LEU A 34 -17.90 -40.56 18.05
CA LEU A 34 -17.75 -40.17 19.45
C LEU A 34 -16.82 -38.95 19.58
N LYS A 35 -15.72 -38.96 18.82
CA LYS A 35 -14.78 -37.84 18.78
C LYS A 35 -15.41 -36.57 18.23
N LEU A 36 -16.14 -36.68 17.11
CA LEU A 36 -16.88 -35.57 16.51
C LEU A 36 -17.90 -34.96 17.47
N THR A 37 -18.63 -35.78 18.23
CA THR A 37 -19.60 -35.28 19.21
C THR A 37 -18.95 -34.56 20.39
N THR A 38 -17.79 -35.04 20.89
CA THR A 38 -17.01 -34.32 21.90
C THR A 38 -16.46 -33.00 21.38
N GLU A 39 -15.94 -32.97 20.15
CA GLU A 39 -15.46 -31.73 19.51
C GLU A 39 -16.61 -30.73 19.33
N PHE A 40 -17.78 -31.17 18.88
CA PHE A 40 -18.97 -30.33 18.74
C PHE A 40 -19.46 -29.77 20.08
N GLY A 41 -19.45 -30.59 21.14
CA GLY A 41 -19.79 -30.15 22.49
C GLY A 41 -18.80 -29.11 23.03
N SER A 42 -17.52 -29.24 22.69
CA SER A 42 -16.51 -28.25 23.06
C SER A 42 -16.73 -26.92 22.33
N LEU A 43 -17.04 -26.95 21.03
CA LEU A 43 -17.37 -25.78 20.23
C LEU A 43 -18.54 -25.01 20.83
N ILE A 44 -19.66 -25.68 21.13
CA ILE A 44 -20.86 -25.04 21.72
C ILE A 44 -20.54 -24.39 23.07
N LYS A 45 -19.60 -24.93 23.86
CA LYS A 45 -19.18 -24.34 25.13
C LYS A 45 -18.32 -23.08 24.95
N THR A 46 -17.44 -23.06 23.95
CA THR A 46 -16.49 -21.95 23.75
C THR A 46 -17.08 -20.81 22.90
N LEU A 47 -18.00 -21.13 21.99
CA LEU A 47 -18.62 -20.17 21.07
C LEU A 47 -19.27 -18.95 21.76
N PRO A 48 -20.02 -19.11 22.87
CA PRO A 48 -20.59 -17.97 23.61
C PRO A 48 -19.51 -17.03 24.16
N GLN A 49 -18.37 -17.57 24.62
CA GLN A 49 -17.27 -16.77 25.15
C GLN A 49 -16.57 -15.98 24.04
N GLU A 50 -16.36 -16.60 22.87
CA GLU A 50 -15.80 -15.92 21.70
C GLU A 50 -16.72 -14.80 21.20
N ILE A 51 -18.04 -15.02 21.17
CA ILE A 51 -19.03 -13.99 20.84
C ILE A 51 -18.98 -12.84 21.86
N ASP A 52 -18.96 -13.13 23.16
CA ASP A 52 -18.87 -12.11 24.21
C ASP A 52 -17.59 -11.28 24.09
N LEU A 53 -16.46 -11.92 23.78
CA LEU A 53 -15.19 -11.23 23.52
C LEU A 53 -15.28 -10.31 22.30
N LEU A 54 -15.90 -10.77 21.21
CA LEU A 54 -16.15 -9.97 20.00
C LEU A 54 -17.06 -8.78 20.29
N LEU A 55 -18.17 -8.99 21.00
CA LEU A 55 -19.11 -7.94 21.40
C LEU A 55 -18.45 -6.92 22.33
N LYS A 56 -17.63 -7.36 23.29
CA LYS A 56 -16.85 -6.46 24.16
C LYS A 56 -15.83 -5.65 23.37
N LYS A 57 -15.17 -6.23 22.37
CA LYS A 57 -14.25 -5.49 21.47
C LYS A 57 -15.01 -4.47 20.62
N LEU A 58 -16.19 -4.82 20.11
CA LEU A 58 -17.10 -3.92 19.39
C LEU A 58 -17.57 -2.75 20.27
N GLN A 59 -18.15 -3.04 21.45
CA GLN A 59 -18.66 -2.03 22.38
C GLN A 59 -17.56 -1.09 22.91
N SER A 60 -16.36 -1.61 23.13
CA SER A 60 -15.23 -0.79 23.59
C SER A 60 -14.59 0.07 22.49
N GLY A 61 -15.07 -0.01 21.25
CA GLY A 61 -14.47 0.70 20.11
C GLY A 61 -13.03 0.26 19.80
N ARG A 62 -12.54 -0.81 20.44
CA ARG A 62 -11.21 -1.38 20.24
C ARG A 62 -11.17 -2.39 19.09
N LEU A 63 -12.26 -2.49 18.32
CA LEU A 63 -12.25 -3.18 17.05
C LEU A 63 -11.37 -2.38 16.09
N LYS A 64 -10.08 -2.70 16.07
CA LYS A 64 -9.13 -2.15 15.12
C LYS A 64 -9.44 -2.80 13.77
N ILE A 65 -10.28 -2.14 12.97
CA ILE A 65 -10.37 -2.46 11.55
C ILE A 65 -9.03 -2.01 10.97
N GLU A 66 -8.17 -2.96 10.61
CA GLU A 66 -7.04 -2.67 9.73
C GLU A 66 -7.62 -2.31 8.36
N PHE A 67 -7.99 -1.03 8.23
CA PHE A 67 -8.28 -0.44 6.94
C PHE A 67 -6.94 -0.36 6.21
N GLU A 68 -6.58 -1.40 5.46
CA GLU A 68 -5.74 -1.22 4.28
C GLU A 68 -6.52 -0.33 3.31
N HIS A 69 -6.40 0.99 3.50
CA HIS A 69 -6.92 1.97 2.55
C HIS A 69 -6.06 1.88 1.28
N GLN A 70 -6.42 0.93 0.41
CA GLN A 70 -5.88 0.85 -0.94
C GLN A 70 -6.19 2.18 -1.64
N GLY A 71 -5.15 2.95 -1.95
CA GLY A 71 -5.24 4.26 -2.62
C GLY A 71 -5.05 5.49 -1.73
N LEU A 72 -5.11 5.40 -0.40
CA LEU A 72 -4.81 6.59 0.44
C LEU A 72 -3.32 6.93 0.40
N GLY A 73 -2.46 5.92 0.34
CA GLY A 73 -1.02 6.12 0.13
C GLY A 73 -0.72 6.82 -1.19
N ASP A 74 -1.45 6.47 -2.26
CA ASP A 74 -1.27 7.09 -3.57
C ASP A 74 -1.84 8.51 -3.60
N LEU A 75 -3.00 8.76 -2.95
CA LEU A 75 -3.52 10.11 -2.76
C LEU A 75 -2.50 10.99 -2.02
N ILE A 76 -1.92 10.51 -0.91
CA ILE A 76 -0.92 11.25 -0.15
C ILE A 76 0.30 11.57 -1.02
N LYS A 77 0.77 10.61 -1.82
CA LYS A 77 1.89 10.84 -2.76
C LYS A 77 1.56 11.87 -3.82
N GLU A 78 0.38 11.83 -4.42
CA GLU A 78 -0.08 12.82 -5.39
C GLU A 78 -0.21 14.20 -4.75
N PHE A 79 -0.75 14.26 -3.54
CA PHE A 79 -0.88 15.50 -2.79
C PHE A 79 0.48 16.12 -2.46
N ASP A 80 1.45 15.32 -2.03
CA ASP A 80 2.83 15.77 -1.78
C ASP A 80 3.50 16.30 -3.06
N GLN A 81 3.31 15.62 -4.18
CA GLN A 81 3.82 16.08 -5.49
C GLN A 81 3.21 17.44 -5.89
N VAL A 82 1.89 17.59 -5.77
CA VAL A 82 1.20 18.85 -6.08
C VAL A 82 1.62 19.96 -5.11
N SER A 83 1.74 19.67 -3.82
CA SER A 83 2.16 20.62 -2.78
C SER A 83 3.59 21.13 -3.04
N ASN A 84 4.51 20.24 -3.41
CA ASN A 84 5.88 20.62 -3.77
C ASN A 84 5.92 21.47 -5.04
N ARG A 85 5.15 21.11 -6.07
CA ARG A 85 5.03 21.90 -7.30
C ARG A 85 4.50 23.29 -7.02
N LEU A 86 3.48 23.41 -6.16
CA LEU A 86 2.90 24.69 -5.78
C LEU A 86 3.88 25.55 -4.99
N SER A 87 4.57 24.96 -4.02
CA SER A 87 5.61 25.64 -3.24
C SER A 87 6.70 26.22 -4.13
N PHE A 88 7.17 25.44 -5.10
CA PHE A 88 8.19 25.90 -6.05
C PHE A 88 7.66 27.00 -6.98
N ALA A 89 6.43 26.87 -7.49
CA ALA A 89 5.79 27.90 -8.30
C ALA A 89 5.66 29.23 -7.53
N MET A 90 5.31 29.19 -6.23
CA MET A 90 5.25 30.37 -5.38
C MET A 90 6.62 31.03 -5.20
N ILE A 91 7.69 30.25 -4.99
CA ILE A 91 9.06 30.79 -4.88
C ILE A 91 9.47 31.48 -6.19
N VAL A 92 9.18 30.86 -7.35
CA VAL A 92 9.46 31.45 -8.66
C VAL A 92 8.69 32.76 -8.83
N ALA A 93 7.38 32.76 -8.56
CA ALA A 93 6.53 33.95 -8.66
C ALA A 93 7.01 35.08 -7.74
N ALA A 94 7.33 34.77 -6.48
CA ALA A 94 7.86 35.74 -5.53
C ALA A 94 9.19 36.33 -6.00
N THR A 95 10.06 35.50 -6.58
CA THR A 95 11.37 35.95 -7.13
C THR A 95 11.17 36.87 -8.34
N ILE A 96 10.23 36.55 -9.24
CA ILE A 96 9.88 37.42 -10.38
C ILE A 96 9.38 38.77 -9.89
N ILE A 97 8.44 38.77 -8.94
CA ILE A 97 7.84 40.00 -8.39
C ILE A 97 8.91 40.86 -7.70
N ALA A 98 9.73 40.25 -6.85
CA ALA A 98 10.82 40.94 -6.15
C ALA A 98 11.84 41.54 -7.14
N SER A 99 12.20 40.79 -8.17
CA SER A 99 13.11 41.24 -9.22
C SER A 99 12.53 42.42 -10.01
N SER A 100 11.26 42.34 -10.39
CA SER A 100 10.54 43.42 -11.07
C SER A 100 10.47 44.69 -10.23
N LEU A 101 10.21 44.56 -8.92
CA LEU A 101 10.19 45.68 -7.99
C LEU A 101 11.57 46.32 -7.85
N MET A 102 12.65 45.53 -7.79
CA MET A 102 14.02 46.06 -7.74
C MET A 102 14.39 46.84 -9.00
N VAL A 103 13.98 46.33 -10.17
CA VAL A 103 14.16 47.04 -11.45
C VAL A 103 13.40 48.37 -11.43
N GLN A 104 12.13 48.37 -11.01
CA GLN A 104 11.29 49.57 -10.98
C GLN A 104 11.77 50.60 -9.96
N ALA A 105 12.24 50.16 -8.80
CA ALA A 105 12.74 51.04 -7.75
C ALA A 105 14.06 51.73 -8.14
N ASN A 106 14.78 51.24 -9.17
CA ASN A 106 16.10 51.75 -9.56
C ASN A 106 17.09 51.78 -8.37
N ILE A 107 17.11 50.72 -7.58
CA ILE A 107 17.96 50.60 -6.39
C ILE A 107 19.08 49.57 -6.64
N GLY A 108 20.31 49.92 -6.28
CA GLY A 108 21.48 49.02 -6.32
C GLY A 108 22.48 49.35 -7.43
N PRO A 109 23.51 48.52 -7.62
CA PRO A 109 24.49 48.70 -8.68
C PRO A 109 23.85 48.49 -10.05
N PHE A 110 24.15 49.36 -11.00
CA PHE A 110 23.60 49.32 -12.35
C PHE A 110 24.57 48.68 -13.33
N VAL A 111 24.03 47.90 -14.27
CA VAL A 111 24.73 47.38 -15.43
C VAL A 111 23.86 47.65 -16.64
N LEU A 112 24.42 48.29 -17.68
CA LEU A 112 23.69 48.68 -18.90
C LEU A 112 22.42 49.53 -18.64
N GLY A 113 22.40 50.30 -17.54
CA GLY A 113 21.25 51.12 -17.14
C GLY A 113 20.13 50.37 -16.41
N LEU A 114 20.33 49.08 -16.08
CA LEU A 114 19.38 48.27 -15.32
C LEU A 114 19.97 47.84 -13.97
N PRO A 115 19.17 47.77 -12.89
CA PRO A 115 19.63 47.24 -11.60
C PRO A 115 20.11 45.78 -11.70
N LEU A 116 21.36 45.54 -11.33
CA LEU A 116 22.02 44.23 -11.44
C LEU A 116 21.30 43.13 -10.65
N LEU A 117 20.84 43.47 -9.43
CA LEU A 117 20.10 42.55 -8.56
C LEU A 117 18.78 42.08 -9.20
N GLY A 118 18.05 42.99 -9.86
CA GLY A 118 16.84 42.64 -10.58
C GLY A 118 17.10 41.72 -11.77
N LEU A 119 18.19 41.97 -12.51
CA LEU A 119 18.57 41.12 -13.65
C LEU A 119 18.94 39.70 -13.21
N ILE A 120 19.74 39.57 -12.15
CA ILE A 120 20.13 38.27 -11.58
C ILE A 120 18.89 37.51 -11.12
N GLY A 121 18.00 38.17 -10.38
CA GLY A 121 16.77 37.55 -9.91
C GLY A 121 15.86 37.09 -11.05
N PHE A 122 15.77 37.86 -12.15
CA PHE A 122 15.06 37.43 -13.36
C PHE A 122 15.68 36.19 -14.00
N ILE A 123 17.00 36.14 -14.17
CA ILE A 123 17.69 34.97 -14.74
C ILE A 123 17.46 33.73 -13.88
N ILE A 124 17.62 33.87 -12.55
CA ILE A 124 17.38 32.77 -11.60
C ILE A 124 15.93 32.30 -11.71
N SER A 125 14.97 33.22 -11.70
CA SER A 125 13.56 32.87 -11.81
C SER A 125 13.21 32.18 -13.14
N GLY A 126 13.85 32.58 -14.24
CA GLY A 126 13.69 31.95 -15.55
C GLY A 126 14.22 30.51 -15.57
N VAL A 127 15.41 30.29 -15.00
CA VAL A 127 16.00 28.95 -14.87
C VAL A 127 15.14 28.06 -13.97
N LEU A 128 14.72 28.55 -12.80
CA LEU A 128 13.86 27.82 -11.88
C LEU A 128 12.49 27.52 -12.51
N GLY A 129 11.87 28.51 -13.16
CA GLY A 129 10.58 28.32 -13.86
C GLY A 129 10.68 27.29 -14.99
N MET A 130 11.74 27.35 -15.80
CA MET A 130 11.99 26.37 -16.85
C MET A 130 12.24 24.97 -16.28
N PHE A 131 13.04 24.87 -15.21
CA PHE A 131 13.28 23.61 -14.51
C PHE A 131 11.98 23.00 -13.96
N LEU A 132 11.12 23.82 -13.36
CA LEU A 132 9.81 23.40 -12.88
C LEU A 132 8.94 22.87 -14.02
N LEU A 133 8.89 23.56 -15.16
CA LEU A 133 8.14 23.12 -16.34
C LEU A 133 8.63 21.75 -16.85
N VAL A 134 9.95 21.57 -16.92
CA VAL A 134 10.57 20.29 -17.32
C VAL A 134 10.18 19.18 -16.33
N LEU A 135 10.27 19.44 -15.03
CA LEU A 135 9.85 18.47 -14.01
C LEU A 135 8.37 18.09 -14.15
N ILE A 136 7.47 19.05 -14.40
CA ILE A 136 6.04 18.77 -14.57
C ILE A 136 5.78 17.87 -15.78
N ILE A 137 6.44 18.15 -16.90
CA ILE A 137 6.27 17.38 -18.14
C ILE A 137 6.83 15.96 -17.99
N ILE A 138 7.95 15.81 -17.29
CA ILE A 138 8.56 14.50 -17.04
C ILE A 138 7.76 13.70 -16.01
N SER A 139 7.28 14.33 -14.94
CA SER A 139 6.55 13.65 -13.85
C SER A 139 5.11 13.28 -14.24
N GLY A 140 4.50 13.96 -15.20
CA GLY A 140 3.19 13.59 -15.76
C GLY A 140 3.17 12.34 -16.65
N ARG A 141 4.27 11.58 -16.69
CA ARG A 141 4.42 10.34 -17.48
C ARG A 141 4.44 9.07 -16.61
N PHE A 142 3.69 8.99 -15.51
CA PHE A 142 3.39 7.72 -14.82
C PHE A 142 2.03 7.78 -14.15
#